data_AF-A0A7K2VRZ6-F1
#
_entry.id   AF-A0A7K2VRZ6-F1
#
_cell.length_a   1.000
_cell.length_b   1.000
_cell.length_c   1.000
_cell.angle_alpha   90.00
_cell.angle_beta   90.00
_cell.angle_gamma   90.00
#
_symmetry.space_group_name_H-M   'P 1'
#
loop_
_entity.id
_entity.type
_entity.pdbx_description
1 polymer ?
#
loop_
_entity_poly.entity_id
_entity_poly.type
_entity_poly.pdbx_seq_one_letter_code
_entity_poly.pdbx_strand_id
1 'polypeptide(L)'
;MESGFGADVAALAKVVARQRAEMERLRDLTASSAVLERAKGALMALTGRSADAAHEELLARAEAGRRTLIEECWLTLGTLEHPKSGGPDADPAGAPAPVSASRTPAPTAPGDLADVLADLGRALVRVGSPQEL
;
A
#
# COMPACT_ATOMS: atom_id res chain seq x y z
N MET A 1 -17.74 52.50 -0.74
CA MET A 1 -17.96 51.25 -1.52
C MET A 1 -17.13 50.06 -1.04
N GLU A 2 -16.21 50.23 -0.07
CA GLU A 2 -15.27 49.17 0.36
C GLU A 2 -15.89 48.05 1.22
N SER A 3 -17.03 48.29 1.87
CA SER A 3 -17.68 47.29 2.73
C SER A 3 -18.25 46.08 1.98
N GLY A 4 -18.60 46.23 0.69
CA GLY A 4 -19.11 45.12 -0.13
C GLY A 4 -18.01 44.16 -0.58
N PHE A 5 -16.83 44.71 -0.90
CA PHE A 5 -15.67 43.93 -1.33
C PHE A 5 -15.12 43.06 -0.21
N GLY A 6 -15.02 43.59 1.02
CA GLY A 6 -14.58 42.81 2.17
C GLY A 6 -15.52 41.65 2.51
N ALA A 7 -16.85 41.85 2.35
CA ALA A 7 -17.84 40.80 2.57
C ALA A 7 -17.76 39.70 1.50
N ASP A 8 -17.52 40.06 0.24
CA ASP A 8 -17.35 39.12 -0.88
C ASP A 8 -16.07 38.27 -0.72
N VAL A 9 -14.95 38.89 -0.35
CA VAL A 9 -13.71 38.18 -0.05
C VAL A 9 -13.89 37.20 1.13
N ALA A 10 -14.63 37.59 2.17
CA ALA A 10 -14.93 36.70 3.29
C ALA A 10 -15.85 35.53 2.89
N ALA A 11 -16.80 35.76 1.98
CA ALA A 11 -17.66 34.70 1.45
C ALA A 11 -16.83 33.70 0.61
N LEU A 12 -15.97 34.19 -0.27
CA LEU A 12 -15.04 33.37 -1.05
C LEU A 12 -14.10 32.56 -0.16
N ALA A 13 -13.54 33.17 0.89
CA ALA A 13 -12.67 32.48 1.84
C ALA A 13 -13.38 31.30 2.52
N LYS A 14 -14.65 31.44 2.89
CA LYS A 14 -15.47 30.36 3.44
C LYS A 14 -15.69 29.22 2.44
N VAL A 15 -15.97 29.55 1.18
CA VAL A 15 -16.13 28.56 0.11
C VAL A 15 -14.84 27.78 -0.12
N VAL A 16 -13.70 28.47 -0.21
CA VAL A 16 -12.38 27.84 -0.37
C VAL A 16 -12.04 26.95 0.83
N ALA A 17 -12.32 27.40 2.05
CA ALA A 17 -12.10 26.60 3.25
C ALA A 17 -12.91 25.29 3.21
N ARG A 18 -14.18 25.38 2.81
CA ARG A 18 -15.04 24.20 2.63
C ARG A 18 -14.54 23.27 1.53
N GLN A 19 -14.13 23.81 0.39
CA GLN A 19 -13.59 23.00 -0.71
C GLN A 19 -12.30 22.28 -0.30
N ARG A 20 -11.41 22.94 0.44
CA ARG A 20 -10.21 22.30 0.99
C ARG A 20 -10.54 21.17 1.95
N ALA A 21 -11.50 21.39 2.85
CA ALA A 21 -11.95 20.34 3.77
C ALA A 21 -12.55 19.13 3.03
N GLU A 22 -13.33 19.37 1.97
CA GLU A 22 -13.90 18.27 1.18
C GLU A 22 -12.82 17.52 0.39
N MET A 23 -11.86 18.23 -0.20
CA MET A 23 -10.72 17.62 -0.88
C MET A 23 -9.90 16.74 0.08
N GLU A 24 -9.69 17.20 1.30
CA GLU A 24 -8.97 16.41 2.32
C GLU A 24 -9.76 15.15 2.70
N ARG A 25 -11.06 15.29 2.96
CA ARG A 25 -11.95 14.14 3.22
C ARG A 25 -11.89 13.11 2.09
N LEU A 26 -11.90 13.53 0.83
CA LEU A 26 -11.81 12.62 -0.32
C LEU A 26 -10.44 11.92 -0.40
N ARG A 27 -9.35 12.61 -0.05
CA ARG A 27 -8.02 12.02 0.03
C ARG A 27 -7.95 10.96 1.12
N ASP A 28 -8.48 11.26 2.31
CA ASP A 28 -8.51 10.31 3.43
C ASP A 28 -9.28 9.03 3.09
N LEU A 29 -10.44 9.18 2.43
CA LEU A 29 -11.22 8.03 1.94
C LEU A 29 -10.42 7.21 0.93
N THR A 30 -9.78 7.87 -0.03
CA THR A 30 -8.97 7.19 -1.06
C THR A 30 -7.79 6.45 -0.44
N ALA A 31 -7.07 7.09 0.48
CA ALA A 31 -5.96 6.50 1.22
C ALA A 31 -6.42 5.27 2.01
N SER A 32 -7.55 5.37 2.71
CA SER A 32 -8.12 4.26 3.48
C SER A 32 -8.51 3.07 2.59
N SER A 33 -9.13 3.33 1.43
CA SER A 33 -9.45 2.27 0.46
C SER A 33 -8.21 1.61 -0.12
N ALA A 34 -7.16 2.38 -0.43
CA ALA A 34 -5.92 1.83 -0.96
C ALA A 34 -5.23 0.89 0.05
N VAL A 35 -5.24 1.25 1.33
CA VAL A 35 -4.70 0.41 2.41
C VAL A 35 -5.48 -0.89 2.55
N LEU A 36 -6.81 -0.83 2.50
CA LEU A 36 -7.67 -2.02 2.54
C LEU A 36 -7.39 -2.97 1.37
N GLU A 37 -7.36 -2.45 0.14
CA GLU A 37 -7.13 -3.29 -1.04
C GLU A 37 -5.72 -3.88 -1.07
N ARG A 38 -4.70 -3.14 -0.58
CA ARG A 38 -3.36 -3.68 -0.41
C ARG A 38 -3.31 -4.79 0.63
N ALA A 39 -3.97 -4.61 1.78
CA ALA A 39 -4.05 -5.65 2.82
C ALA A 39 -4.80 -6.90 2.33
N LYS A 40 -5.89 -6.74 1.55
CA LYS A 40 -6.57 -7.85 0.87
C LYS A 40 -5.63 -8.57 -0.08
N GLY A 41 -4.93 -7.86 -0.96
CA GLY A 41 -3.97 -8.43 -1.90
C GLY A 41 -2.84 -9.20 -1.20
N ALA A 42 -2.33 -8.66 -0.09
CA ALA A 42 -1.37 -9.32 0.79
C ALA A 42 -1.89 -10.65 1.34
N LEU A 43 -3.11 -10.67 1.92
CA LEU A 43 -3.71 -11.90 2.43
C LEU A 43 -4.02 -12.90 1.33
N MET A 44 -4.48 -12.44 0.16
CA MET A 44 -4.68 -13.30 -1.01
C MET A 44 -3.38 -13.99 -1.40
N ALA A 45 -2.26 -13.25 -1.46
CA ALA A 45 -0.95 -13.82 -1.79
C ALA A 45 -0.46 -14.83 -0.73
N LEU A 46 -0.70 -14.56 0.55
CA LEU A 46 -0.27 -15.46 1.64
C LEU A 46 -1.13 -16.72 1.78
N THR A 47 -2.41 -16.65 1.46
CA THR A 47 -3.39 -17.71 1.78
C THR A 47 -3.95 -18.42 0.54
N GLY A 48 -3.77 -17.85 -0.66
CA GLY A 48 -4.38 -18.35 -1.89
C GLY A 48 -5.90 -18.20 -1.95
N ARG A 49 -6.50 -17.40 -1.05
CA ARG A 49 -7.95 -17.19 -0.98
C ARG A 49 -8.43 -16.07 -1.90
N SER A 50 -9.74 -16.02 -2.14
CA SER A 50 -10.39 -14.95 -2.91
C SER A 50 -10.35 -13.61 -2.16
N ALA A 51 -10.58 -12.52 -2.90
CA ALA A 51 -10.64 -11.17 -2.34
C ALA A 51 -11.73 -11.00 -1.28
N ASP A 52 -12.90 -11.61 -1.48
CA ASP A 52 -14.00 -11.56 -0.51
C ASP A 52 -13.64 -12.31 0.77
N ALA A 53 -13.05 -13.50 0.66
CA ALA A 53 -12.60 -14.27 1.83
C ALA A 53 -11.49 -13.53 2.59
N ALA A 54 -10.58 -12.85 1.90
CA ALA A 54 -9.57 -12.00 2.53
C ALA A 54 -10.19 -10.79 3.24
N HIS A 55 -11.24 -10.20 2.67
CA HIS A 55 -11.97 -9.09 3.30
C HIS A 55 -12.69 -9.54 4.59
N GLU A 56 -13.43 -10.64 4.52
CA GLU A 56 -14.10 -11.23 5.69
C GLU A 56 -13.11 -11.61 6.79
N GLU A 57 -11.93 -12.12 6.41
CA GLU A 57 -10.88 -12.44 7.37
C GLU A 57 -10.32 -11.19 8.07
N LEU A 58 -10.15 -10.06 7.35
CA LEU A 58 -9.77 -8.78 7.95
C LEU A 58 -10.84 -8.26 8.91
N LEU A 59 -12.11 -8.35 8.55
CA LEU A 59 -13.23 -7.98 9.42
C LEU A 59 -13.26 -8.83 10.69
N ALA A 60 -13.12 -10.15 10.55
CA ALA A 60 -13.11 -11.08 11.68
C ALA A 60 -11.93 -10.81 12.63
N ARG A 61 -10.74 -10.51 12.10
CA ARG A 61 -9.56 -10.16 12.91
C ARG A 61 -9.72 -8.81 13.61
N ALA A 62 -10.26 -7.81 12.92
CA ALA A 62 -10.53 -6.50 13.49
C ALA A 62 -11.52 -6.61 14.67
N GLU A 63 -12.60 -7.37 14.50
CA GLU A 63 -13.58 -7.64 15.55
C GLU A 63 -12.95 -8.40 16.73
N ALA A 64 -12.23 -9.49 16.46
CA ALA A 64 -11.54 -10.27 17.49
C ALA A 64 -10.51 -9.44 18.27
N GLY A 65 -9.86 -8.49 17.59
CA GLY A 65 -8.91 -7.55 18.18
C GLY A 65 -9.56 -6.33 18.87
N ARG A 66 -10.87 -6.11 18.71
CA ARG A 66 -11.59 -4.86 19.06
C ARG A 66 -10.91 -3.62 18.48
N ARG A 67 -10.59 -3.69 17.19
CA ARG A 67 -9.93 -2.62 16.43
C ARG A 67 -10.78 -2.22 15.24
N THR A 68 -10.49 -1.05 14.70
CA THR A 68 -11.05 -0.63 13.41
C THR A 68 -10.44 -1.48 12.28
N LEU A 69 -11.17 -1.60 11.17
CA LEU A 69 -10.69 -2.31 9.98
C LEU A 69 -9.37 -1.71 9.45
N ILE A 70 -9.23 -0.38 9.48
CA ILE A 70 -8.02 0.28 8.97
C ILE A 70 -6.80 -0.03 9.83
N GLU A 71 -6.95 -0.10 11.15
CA GLU A 71 -5.87 -0.53 12.07
C GLU A 71 -5.45 -1.97 11.80
N GLU A 72 -6.41 -2.87 11.57
CA GLU A 72 -6.09 -4.27 11.22
C GLU A 72 -5.38 -4.40 9.88
N CYS A 73 -5.75 -3.57 8.88
CA CYS A 73 -5.05 -3.52 7.60
C CYS A 73 -3.59 -3.10 7.78
N TRP A 74 -3.32 -2.06 8.57
CA TRP A 74 -1.95 -1.62 8.86
C TRP A 74 -1.14 -2.65 9.63
N LEU A 75 -1.73 -3.35 10.61
CA LEU A 75 -1.08 -4.45 11.30
C LEU A 75 -0.72 -5.58 10.33
N THR A 76 -1.67 -5.98 9.48
CA THR A 76 -1.46 -7.01 8.46
C THR A 76 -0.29 -6.64 7.55
N LEU A 77 -0.24 -5.41 7.03
CA LEU A 77 0.86 -4.94 6.19
C LEU A 77 2.19 -4.84 6.95
N GLY A 78 2.16 -4.38 8.19
CA GLY A 78 3.36 -4.28 9.04
C GLY A 78 4.01 -5.63 9.36
N THR A 79 3.23 -6.72 9.39
CA THR A 79 3.80 -8.08 9.51
C THR A 79 4.58 -8.54 8.28
N LEU A 80 4.32 -7.94 7.11
CA LEU A 80 5.01 -8.28 5.86
C LEU A 80 6.30 -7.50 5.66
N GLU A 81 6.36 -6.26 6.18
CA GLU A 81 7.56 -5.41 6.11
C GLU A 81 8.68 -5.88 7.04
N HIS A 82 8.35 -6.68 8.05
CA HIS A 82 9.32 -7.40 8.86
C HIS A 82 9.49 -8.82 8.32
N PRO A 83 10.34 -9.06 7.29
CA PRO A 83 10.76 -10.42 7.03
C PRO A 83 11.41 -10.94 8.32
N LYS A 84 10.89 -12.05 8.83
CA LYS A 84 11.46 -12.80 9.93
C LYS A 84 12.95 -13.02 9.66
N SER A 85 13.80 -12.17 10.24
CA SER A 85 15.24 -12.40 10.29
C SER A 85 15.45 -13.61 11.19
N GLY A 86 15.73 -14.77 10.61
CA GLY A 86 15.97 -15.98 11.40
C GLY A 86 16.06 -17.28 10.61
N GLY A 87 17.22 -17.54 10.01
CA GLY A 87 17.71 -18.84 9.57
C GLY A 87 19.17 -18.73 9.07
N PRO A 88 20.13 -19.52 9.58
CA PRO A 88 21.56 -19.22 9.47
C PRO A 88 22.17 -19.50 8.10
N ASP A 89 23.24 -18.76 7.85
CA ASP A 89 24.13 -18.72 6.68
C ASP A 89 24.32 -20.04 5.91
N ALA A 90 24.11 -19.95 4.61
CA ALA A 90 24.85 -20.75 3.64
C ALA A 90 25.54 -19.79 2.67
N ASP A 91 26.72 -19.33 3.07
CA ASP A 91 27.74 -18.81 2.15
C ASP A 91 28.13 -19.97 1.20
N PRO A 92 28.23 -19.72 -0.11
CA PRO A 92 29.59 -19.60 -0.62
C PRO A 92 29.74 -18.52 -1.71
N ALA A 93 30.68 -17.62 -1.46
CA ALA A 93 31.82 -17.32 -2.33
C ALA A 93 31.55 -17.01 -3.81
N GLY A 94 31.84 -15.76 -4.20
CA GLY A 94 32.33 -15.44 -5.54
C GLY A 94 31.86 -14.10 -6.09
N ALA A 95 32.58 -13.02 -5.80
CA ALA A 95 32.54 -11.83 -6.64
C ALA A 95 33.33 -12.09 -7.94
N PRO A 96 32.87 -11.56 -9.09
CA PRO A 96 33.57 -10.38 -9.62
C PRO A 96 32.63 -9.25 -10.09
N ALA A 97 33.24 -8.08 -10.28
CA ALA A 97 32.65 -6.77 -10.54
C ALA A 97 32.22 -6.53 -12.02
N PRO A 98 31.92 -5.29 -12.49
CA PRO A 98 30.56 -4.84 -12.76
C PRO A 98 30.26 -4.52 -14.25
N VAL A 99 28.97 -4.20 -14.49
CA VAL A 99 28.30 -3.57 -15.66
C VAL A 99 28.16 -4.35 -16.98
N SER A 100 26.90 -4.62 -17.36
CA SER A 100 26.33 -4.07 -18.59
C SER A 100 24.80 -4.25 -18.63
N ALA A 101 24.08 -3.15 -18.78
CA ALA A 101 22.65 -3.14 -19.04
C ALA A 101 22.38 -3.72 -20.43
N SER A 102 21.45 -4.69 -20.54
CA SER A 102 20.25 -4.63 -21.41
C SER A 102 19.72 -6.05 -21.70
N ARG A 103 18.39 -6.17 -21.60
CA ARG A 103 17.51 -7.35 -21.78
C ARG A 103 17.40 -8.30 -20.58
N THR A 104 16.38 -8.06 -19.77
CA THR A 104 15.81 -9.05 -18.86
C THR A 104 15.45 -10.31 -19.67
N PRO A 105 16.03 -11.49 -19.37
CA PRO A 105 15.56 -12.74 -19.95
C PRO A 105 14.14 -13.01 -19.45
N ALA A 106 13.29 -13.59 -20.29
CA ALA A 106 12.00 -14.10 -19.82
C ALA A 106 12.24 -15.16 -18.74
N PRO A 107 11.43 -15.21 -17.67
CA PRO A 107 11.62 -16.18 -16.60
C PRO A 107 11.47 -17.59 -17.16
N THR A 108 12.56 -18.35 -17.14
CA THR A 108 12.64 -19.70 -17.73
C THR A 108 12.34 -20.81 -16.72
N ALA A 109 12.23 -20.47 -15.43
CA ALA A 109 11.88 -21.39 -14.36
C ALA A 109 10.74 -20.82 -13.50
N PRO A 110 9.85 -21.68 -12.96
CA PRO A 110 8.76 -21.25 -12.08
C PRO A 110 9.20 -20.46 -10.84
N GLY A 111 10.42 -20.70 -10.34
CA GLY A 111 11.00 -19.96 -9.22
C GLY A 111 11.31 -18.50 -9.54
N ASP A 112 11.80 -18.23 -10.74
CA ASP A 112 12.15 -16.87 -11.19
C ASP A 112 10.92 -15.97 -11.30
N LEU A 113 9.79 -16.52 -11.78
CA LEU A 113 8.53 -15.79 -11.79
C LEU A 113 8.01 -15.52 -10.36
N ALA A 114 8.15 -16.48 -9.44
CA ALA A 114 7.73 -16.29 -8.05
C ALA A 114 8.57 -15.21 -7.35
N ASP A 115 9.88 -15.17 -7.62
CA ASP A 115 10.79 -14.16 -7.09
C ASP A 115 10.47 -12.77 -7.64
N VAL A 116 10.24 -12.65 -8.95
CA VAL A 116 9.81 -11.40 -9.60
C VAL A 116 8.46 -10.93 -9.05
N LEU A 117 7.50 -11.83 -8.84
CA LEU A 117 6.20 -11.49 -8.24
C LEU A 117 6.33 -11.09 -6.77
N ALA A 118 7.24 -11.72 -6.01
CA ALA A 118 7.52 -11.35 -4.63
C ALA A 118 8.19 -9.95 -4.54
N ASP A 119 9.12 -9.65 -5.44
CA ASP A 119 9.73 -8.32 -5.55
C ASP A 119 8.74 -7.25 -5.99
N LEU A 120 7.90 -7.55 -6.98
CA LEU A 120 6.81 -6.67 -7.38
C LEU A 120 5.83 -6.43 -6.21
N GLY A 121 5.46 -7.48 -5.47
CA GLY A 121 4.63 -7.37 -4.28
C GLY A 121 5.25 -6.46 -3.21
N ARG A 122 6.56 -6.60 -2.94
CA ARG A 122 7.29 -5.72 -2.01
C ARG A 122 7.34 -4.27 -2.48
N ALA A 123 7.53 -4.03 -3.79
CA ALA A 123 7.54 -2.68 -4.35
C ALA A 123 6.16 -2.01 -4.19
N LEU A 124 5.08 -2.74 -4.49
CA LEU A 124 3.71 -2.26 -4.36
C LEU A 124 3.29 -1.93 -2.92
N VAL A 125 3.94 -2.54 -1.91
CA VAL A 125 3.69 -2.20 -0.50
C VAL A 125 4.12 -0.77 -0.16
N ARG A 126 5.19 -0.27 -0.79
CA ARG A 126 5.76 1.05 -0.54
C ARG A 126 5.07 2.18 -1.31
N VAL A 127 4.24 1.84 -2.30
CA VAL A 127 3.58 2.81 -3.17
C VAL A 127 2.29 3.31 -2.50
N GLY A 128 2.28 4.59 -2.11
CA GLY A 128 1.19 5.29 -1.45
C GLY A 128 0.14 5.84 -2.42
N SER A 129 0.47 6.01 -3.70
CA SER A 129 -0.50 6.42 -4.73
C SER A 129 -0.22 5.80 -6.11
N PRO A 130 -1.24 5.64 -7.00
CA PRO A 130 -1.04 5.12 -8.35
C PRO A 130 -0.06 5.90 -9.22
N GLN A 131 0.22 7.16 -8.86
CA GLN A 131 1.18 8.03 -9.55
C GLN A 131 2.64 7.73 -9.17
N GLU A 132 2.86 6.88 -8.17
CA GLU A 132 4.18 6.43 -7.70
C GLU A 132 4.55 5.05 -8.27
N LEU A 133 3.73 4.50 -9.18
CA LEU A 133 3.97 3.26 -9.94
C LEU A 133 4.74 3.50 -11.24
#